data_AF-A0AA41Q797-F1
#
_entry.id   AF-A0AA41Q797-F1
#
_cell.length_a   1.000
_cell.length_b   1.000
_cell.length_c   1.000
_cell.angle_alpha   90.00
_cell.angle_beta   90.00
_cell.angle_gamma   90.00
#
_symmetry.space_group_name_H-M   'P 1'
#
loop_
_entity.id
_entity.type
_entity.pdbx_description
1 polymer ?
#
loop_
_entity_poly.entity_id
_entity_poly.type
_entity_poly.pdbx_seq_one_letter_code
_entity_poly.pdbx_strand_id
1 'polypeptide(L)' 'MVFRYRGEAYDFSRADVEARMRGIAPDRITTYFMVIGGYHYPVKQVARTCMGVYDQQSRDSRRFLISAGFTIHRLD' A
#
# COMPACT_ATOMS: atom_id res chain seq x y z
N MET A 1 1.35 2.67 13.74
CA MET A 1 2.75 2.19 13.86
C MET A 1 3.53 3.01 12.86
N VAL A 2 4.59 3.70 13.31
CA VAL A 2 5.30 4.64 12.44
C VAL A 2 6.27 3.88 11.53
N PHE A 3 6.00 3.89 10.22
CA PHE A 3 6.93 3.42 9.21
C PHE A 3 7.86 4.57 8.80
N ARG A 4 9.18 4.35 8.81
CA ARG A 4 10.13 5.34 8.34
C ARG A 4 10.62 5.00 6.94
N TYR A 5 10.48 5.94 6.01
CA TYR A 5 10.99 5.81 4.65
C TYR A 5 11.73 7.08 4.27
N ARG A 6 13.00 6.95 3.87
CA ARG A 6 13.88 8.08 3.49
C ARG A 6 13.94 9.22 4.52
N GLY A 7 13.87 8.89 5.80
CA GLY A 7 13.88 9.87 6.89
C GLY A 7 12.52 10.45 7.24
N GLU A 8 11.49 10.27 6.41
CA GLU A 8 10.12 10.66 6.71
C GLU A 8 9.39 9.58 7.50
N ALA A 9 8.56 10.02 8.44
CA ALA A 9 7.72 9.16 9.26
C ALA A 9 6.30 9.13 8.69
N TYR A 10 5.81 7.93 8.41
CA TYR A 10 4.47 7.67 7.93
C TYR A 10 3.74 6.85 8.99
N ASP A 11 2.77 7.47 9.66
CA ASP A 11 1.86 6.77 10.55
C ASP A 11 0.52 6.64 9.85
N PHE A 12 0.29 5.48 9.25
CA PHE A 12 -0.98 5.16 8.61
C PHE A 12 -1.60 3.97 9.29
N SER A 13 -2.86 4.13 9.68
CA SER A 13 -3.72 3.02 10.04
C SER A 13 -4.34 2.39 8.78
N ARG A 14 -4.91 1.20 8.96
CA ARG A 14 -5.73 0.56 7.93
C ARG A 14 -6.85 1.47 7.42
N ALA A 15 -7.52 2.18 8.32
CA ALA A 15 -8.62 3.09 7.99
C ALA A 15 -8.16 4.28 7.13
N ASP A 16 -6.96 4.81 7.39
CA ASP A 16 -6.41 5.93 6.59
C ASP A 16 -6.11 5.49 5.16
N VAL A 17 -5.56 4.28 4.99
CA VAL A 17 -5.29 3.70 3.68
C VAL A 17 -6.60 3.44 2.94
N GLU A 18 -7.59 2.84 3.59
CA GLU A 18 -8.93 2.61 3.01
C GLU A 18 -9.61 3.91 2.58
N ALA A 19 -9.55 4.96 3.43
CA ALA A 19 -10.10 6.27 3.12
C ALA A 19 -9.43 6.92 1.90
N ARG A 20 -8.09 6.82 1.79
CA ARG A 20 -7.33 7.38 0.67
C ARG A 20 -7.50 6.62 -0.64
N MET A 21 -7.77 5.32 -0.55
CA MET A 21 -8.02 4.48 -1.73
C MET A 21 -9.46 4.56 -2.23
N ARG A 22 -10.36 5.20 -1.48
CA ARG A 22 -11.77 5.35 -1.87
C ARG A 22 -11.88 6.10 -3.21
N GLY A 23 -12.56 5.46 -4.17
CA GLY A 23 -12.77 6.03 -5.51
C GLY A 23 -11.58 5.87 -6.46
N ILE A 24 -10.49 5.23 -6.04
CA ILE A 24 -9.35 4.93 -6.91
C ILE A 24 -9.57 3.56 -7.54
N ALA A 25 -9.54 3.49 -8.88
CA ALA A 25 -9.63 2.24 -9.59
C ALA A 25 -8.34 1.42 -9.42
N PRO A 26 -8.40 0.10 -9.23
CA PRO A 26 -7.21 -0.73 -9.16
C PRO A 26 -6.43 -0.75 -10.49
N ASP A 27 -5.12 -0.57 -10.39
CA ASP A 27 -4.18 -0.79 -11.50
C ASP A 27 -4.02 -2.30 -11.76
N ARG A 28 -3.45 -2.66 -12.93
CA ARG A 28 -3.14 -4.05 -13.25
C ARG A 28 -2.16 -4.64 -12.23
N ILE A 29 -2.51 -5.79 -11.68
CA ILE A 29 -1.65 -6.54 -10.74
C ILE A 29 -0.58 -7.30 -11.53
N THR A 30 0.67 -7.12 -11.11
CA THR A 30 1.82 -7.80 -11.72
C THR A 30 2.39 -8.91 -10.85
N THR A 31 2.47 -8.71 -9.52
CA THR A 31 3.11 -9.69 -8.62
C THR A 31 2.50 -9.72 -7.24
N TYR A 32 2.35 -8.56 -6.59
CA TYR A 32 1.84 -8.48 -5.22
C TYR A 32 0.62 -7.58 -5.16
N PHE A 33 -0.39 -8.02 -4.42
CA PHE A 33 -1.62 -7.28 -4.23
C PHE A 33 -2.15 -7.40 -2.80
N MET A 34 -3.12 -6.55 -2.48
CA MET A 34 -3.86 -6.53 -1.22
C MET A 34 -5.34 -6.29 -1.49
N VAL A 35 -6.19 -6.64 -0.53
CA VAL A 35 -7.64 -6.44 -0.66
C VAL A 35 -8.05 -5.18 0.12
N ILE A 36 -8.71 -4.24 -0.57
CA ILE A 36 -9.27 -3.02 0.02
C ILE A 36 -10.71 -2.90 -0.48
N GLY A 37 -11.67 -2.89 0.44
CA GLY A 37 -13.09 -2.77 0.07
C GLY A 37 -13.58 -3.84 -0.93
N GLY A 38 -13.01 -5.04 -0.90
CA GLY A 38 -13.35 -6.14 -1.82
C GLY A 38 -12.61 -6.12 -3.16
N TYR A 39 -11.80 -5.09 -3.45
CA TYR A 39 -11.01 -5.01 -4.69
C TYR A 39 -9.55 -5.38 -4.46
N HIS A 40 -8.92 -5.96 -5.48
CA HIS A 40 -7.51 -6.30 -5.46
C HIS A 40 -6.67 -5.14 -5.98
N TYR A 41 -5.84 -4.55 -5.12
CA TYR A 41 -4.96 -3.44 -5.47
C TYR A 41 -3.49 -3.87 -5.50
N PRO A 42 -2.70 -3.47 -6.52
CA PRO A 42 -1.25 -3.62 -6.50
C PRO A 42 -0.61 -2.86 -5.34
N VAL A 43 0.31 -3.50 -4.63
CA VAL A 43 0.96 -2.89 -3.44
C VAL A 43 1.68 -1.58 -3.75
N LYS A 44 2.24 -1.44 -4.96
CA LYS A 44 2.92 -0.22 -5.40
C LYS A 44 1.96 0.93 -5.63
N GLN A 45 0.78 0.64 -6.18
CA GLN A 45 -0.25 1.67 -6.37
C GLN A 45 -0.68 2.23 -5.02
N VAL A 46 -1.00 1.36 -4.07
CA VAL A 46 -1.46 1.78 -2.73
C VAL A 46 -0.37 2.56 -1.99
N ALA A 47 0.86 2.06 -1.97
CA ALA A 47 1.97 2.75 -1.32
C ALA A 47 2.28 4.11 -1.97
N ARG A 48 2.20 4.21 -3.30
CA ARG A 48 2.34 5.48 -4.02
C ARG A 48 1.24 6.46 -3.64
N THR A 49 -0.02 6.03 -3.63
CA THR A 49 -1.15 6.88 -3.23
C THR A 49 -1.03 7.36 -1.79
N CYS A 50 -0.60 6.50 -0.88
CA CYS A 50 -0.54 6.84 0.54
C CYS A 50 0.70 7.67 0.89
N MET A 51 1.86 7.37 0.32
CA MET A 51 3.11 8.05 0.68
C MET A 51 3.44 9.22 -0.25
N GLY A 52 2.81 9.30 -1.43
CA GLY A 52 3.14 10.30 -2.45
C GLY A 52 4.49 10.05 -3.16
N VAL A 53 5.13 8.90 -2.90
CA VAL A 53 6.46 8.57 -3.45
C VAL A 53 6.32 7.57 -4.60
N TYR A 54 6.98 7.84 -5.74
CA TYR A 54 6.83 7.09 -6.99
C TYR A 54 7.93 6.05 -7.22
N ASP A 55 9.11 6.23 -6.63
CA ASP A 55 10.31 5.41 -6.85
C ASP A 55 10.51 4.32 -5.77
N GLN A 56 9.43 3.86 -5.17
CA GLN A 56 9.45 2.89 -4.08
C GLN A 56 9.76 1.48 -4.57
N GLN A 57 10.59 0.75 -3.82
CA GLN A 57 10.81 -0.67 -4.07
C GLN A 57 9.61 -1.49 -3.58
N SER A 58 9.30 -2.58 -4.28
CA SER A 58 8.20 -3.50 -3.89
C SER A 58 8.37 -4.06 -2.48
N ARG A 59 9.59 -4.16 -1.97
CA ARG A 59 9.88 -4.60 -0.60
C ARG A 59 9.42 -3.56 0.42
N ASP A 60 9.71 -2.29 0.18
CA ASP A 60 9.36 -1.20 1.10
C ASP A 60 7.85 -0.98 1.12
N SER A 61 7.21 -0.96 -0.05
CA SER A 61 5.74 -0.86 -0.15
C SER A 61 5.04 -1.96 0.65
N ARG A 62 5.53 -3.20 0.57
CA ARG A 62 4.96 -4.32 1.36
C ARG A 62 5.18 -4.14 2.86
N ARG A 63 6.39 -3.78 3.30
CA ARG A 63 6.67 -3.54 4.73
C ARG A 63 5.79 -2.43 5.30
N PHE A 64 5.65 -1.34 4.55
CA PHE A 64 4.77 -0.24 4.88
C PHE A 64 3.32 -0.71 5.07
N LEU A 65 2.75 -1.38 4.07
CA LEU A 65 1.34 -1.81 4.11
C LEU A 65 1.07 -2.89 5.17
N ILE A 66 2.04 -3.78 5.42
CA ILE A 66 1.97 -4.74 6.53
C ILE A 66 1.98 -3.99 7.87
N SER A 67 2.82 -2.96 8.04
CA SER A 67 2.85 -2.16 9.26
C SER A 67 1.56 -1.35 9.50
N ALA A 68 0.81 -1.04 8.42
CA ALA A 68 -0.52 -0.45 8.48
C ALA A 68 -1.63 -1.48 8.79
N GLY A 69 -1.30 -2.78 8.88
CA GLY A 69 -2.22 -3.85 9.26
C GLY A 69 -2.85 -4.62 8.09
N PHE A 70 -2.27 -4.57 6.90
CA PHE A 70 -2.77 -5.32 5.74
C PHE A 70 -2.03 -6.62 5.48
N THR A 71 -2.77 -7.60 4.97
CA THR A 71 -2.23 -8.84 4.42
C THR A 71 -1.89 -8.65 2.95
N ILE A 72 -0.70 -9.12 2.54
CA ILE A 72 -0.23 -9.05 1.16
C ILE A 72 -0.28 -10.45 0.55
N HIS A 73 -0.84 -10.54 -0.64
CA HIS A 73 -0.93 -11.74 -1.45
C HIS A 73 0.05 -11.65 -2.63
N ARG A 74 0.47 -12.81 -3.13
CA ARG A 74 1.22 -12.92 -4.38
C ARG A 74 0.30 -13.47 -5.46
N LEU A 75 0.37 -12.89 -6.65
CA LEU A 75 -0.22 -13.45 -7.85
C LEU A 75 0.67 -14.62 -8.28
N ASP A 76 0.14 -15.83 -8.25
CA ASP A 76 0.82 -17.05 -8.69
C ASP A 76 0.78 -17.18 -10.23
#